data_AF-A0A167HRD1-F1
#
_entry.id   AF-A0A167HRD1-F1
#
_cell.length_a   1.000
_cell.length_b   1.000
_cell.length_c   1.000
_cell.angle_alpha   90.00
_cell.angle_beta   90.00
_cell.angle_gamma   90.00
#
_symmetry.space_group_name_H-M   'P 1'
#
loop_
_entity.id
_entity.type
_entity.pdbx_description
1 polymer ?
#
loop_
_entity_poly.entity_id
_entity_poly.type
_entity_poly.pdbx_seq_one_letter_code
_entity_poly.pdbx_strand_id
1 'polypeptide(L)'
;MRLLMNTVLLGLMCILTMSSAFAAKKFEIDNTDTIPMTSQFNQQSCELYVRLPKGYNKSNKAYPLVLINDTSYSIATASGILHLIEGRDIEEVVVVGISYSIGTDKLFSRTLDYTPTYAPKETGGHSLAA
;
A
#
# COMPACT_ATOMS: atom_id res chain seq x y z
N MET A 1 -4.22 -57.86 -12.40
CA MET A 1 -3.94 -57.08 -11.17
C MET A 1 -3.12 -55.81 -11.41
N ARG A 2 -2.04 -55.84 -12.21
CA ARG A 2 -1.22 -54.65 -12.53
C ARG A 2 -1.97 -53.52 -13.26
N LEU A 3 -2.84 -53.84 -14.23
CA LEU A 3 -3.64 -52.80 -14.93
C LEU A 3 -4.62 -52.07 -13.99
N LEU A 4 -5.27 -52.81 -13.08
CA LEU A 4 -6.23 -52.25 -12.12
C LEU A 4 -5.55 -51.34 -11.09
N MET A 5 -4.30 -51.63 -10.74
CA MET A 5 -3.51 -50.83 -9.80
C MET A 5 -3.05 -49.51 -10.43
N ASN A 6 -2.68 -49.52 -11.72
CA ASN A 6 -2.28 -48.31 -12.43
C ASN A 6 -3.45 -47.35 -12.68
N THR A 7 -4.66 -47.85 -12.91
CA THR A 7 -5.84 -46.99 -13.08
C THR A 7 -6.27 -46.32 -11.78
N VAL A 8 -6.18 -47.04 -10.65
CA VAL A 8 -6.44 -46.47 -9.31
C VAL A 8 -5.38 -45.42 -8.95
N LEU A 9 -4.10 -45.68 -9.26
CA LEU A 9 -3.02 -44.74 -8.99
C LEU A 9 -3.15 -43.45 -9.84
N LEU A 10 -3.57 -43.59 -11.10
CA LEU A 10 -3.81 -42.44 -11.99
C LEU A 10 -5.03 -41.61 -11.53
N GLY A 11 -6.10 -42.28 -11.05
CA GLY A 11 -7.26 -41.62 -10.47
C GLY A 11 -6.92 -40.84 -9.19
N LEU A 12 -6.11 -41.41 -8.30
CA LEU A 12 -5.67 -40.75 -7.07
C LEU A 12 -4.77 -39.53 -7.34
N MET A 13 -3.92 -39.61 -8.37
CA MET A 13 -3.06 -38.51 -8.81
C MET A 13 -3.84 -37.34 -9.42
N CYS A 14 -4.96 -37.60 -10.11
CA CYS A 14 -5.85 -36.56 -10.61
C CYS A 14 -6.64 -35.84 -9.50
N ILE A 15 -6.95 -36.51 -8.38
CA ILE A 15 -7.68 -35.90 -7.26
C ILE A 15 -6.76 -34.95 -6.48
N LEU A 16 -5.46 -35.24 -6.42
CA LEU A 16 -4.47 -34.40 -5.71
C LEU A 16 -4.14 -33.08 -6.44
N THR A 17 -4.41 -32.95 -7.74
CA THR A 17 -4.10 -31.74 -8.51
C THR A 17 -5.25 -30.73 -8.60
N MET A 18 -6.44 -31.07 -8.07
CA MET A 18 -7.65 -30.25 -8.19
C MET A 18 -7.84 -29.22 -7.06
N SER A 19 -6.75 -28.74 -6.46
CA SER A 19 -6.80 -27.59 -5.54
C SER A 19 -6.77 -26.30 -6.35
N SER A 20 -7.94 -25.81 -6.76
CA SER A 20 -8.08 -24.43 -7.23
C SER A 20 -8.02 -23.49 -6.02
N ALA A 21 -6.93 -22.74 -5.89
CA ALA A 21 -6.84 -21.67 -4.90
C ALA A 21 -7.86 -20.58 -5.26
N PHE A 22 -8.91 -20.44 -4.45
CA PHE A 22 -9.85 -19.34 -4.59
C PHE A 22 -9.18 -18.07 -4.05
N ALA A 23 -8.63 -17.26 -4.96
CA ALA A 23 -8.09 -15.95 -4.58
C ALA A 23 -9.28 -15.02 -4.27
N ALA A 24 -9.43 -14.62 -3.01
CA ALA A 24 -10.41 -13.61 -2.65
C ALA A 24 -10.07 -12.30 -3.37
N LYS A 25 -11.07 -11.67 -4.00
CA LYS A 25 -10.91 -10.33 -4.58
C LYS A 25 -10.53 -9.36 -3.45
N LYS A 26 -9.40 -8.68 -3.60
CA LYS A 26 -8.97 -7.66 -2.63
C LYS A 26 -9.96 -6.48 -2.65
N PHE A 27 -10.17 -5.89 -1.49
CA PHE A 27 -10.91 -4.63 -1.38
C PHE A 27 -10.03 -3.49 -1.94
N GLU A 28 -10.63 -2.65 -2.77
CA GLU A 28 -9.97 -1.51 -3.40
C GLU A 28 -10.79 -0.25 -3.10
N ILE A 29 -10.10 0.87 -2.91
CA ILE A 29 -10.73 2.17 -2.72
C ILE A 29 -10.76 2.85 -4.08
N ASP A 30 -11.93 3.33 -4.50
CA ASP A 30 -12.10 4.02 -5.77
C ASP A 30 -11.15 5.22 -5.90
N ASN A 31 -10.70 5.46 -7.13
CA ASN A 31 -9.81 6.57 -7.48
C ASN A 31 -8.49 6.58 -6.69
N THR A 32 -8.01 5.40 -6.29
CA THR A 32 -6.69 5.24 -5.69
C THR A 32 -5.78 4.38 -6.56
N ASP A 33 -4.52 4.75 -6.64
CA ASP A 33 -3.45 4.04 -7.32
C ASP A 33 -2.26 3.87 -6.39
N THR A 34 -1.44 2.85 -6.64
CA THR A 34 -0.18 2.63 -5.92
C THR A 34 0.98 2.69 -6.90
N ILE A 35 1.93 3.58 -6.65
CA ILE A 35 3.11 3.78 -7.50
C ILE A 35 4.35 3.40 -6.69
N PRO A 36 5.14 2.40 -7.12
CA PRO A 36 6.40 2.10 -6.46
C PRO A 36 7.41 3.23 -6.71
N MET A 37 8.18 3.59 -5.68
CA MET A 37 9.22 4.61 -5.77
C MET A 37 10.49 4.12 -5.07
N THR A 38 11.65 4.43 -5.65
CA THR A 38 12.95 4.15 -5.05
C THR A 38 13.72 5.47 -4.91
N SER A 39 14.23 5.72 -3.71
CA SER A 39 15.05 6.89 -3.42
C SER A 39 16.41 6.77 -4.08
N GLN A 40 16.80 7.78 -4.84
CA GLN A 40 18.13 7.83 -5.49
C GLN A 40 19.27 8.07 -4.49
N PHE A 41 18.96 8.53 -3.28
CA PHE A 41 19.96 8.90 -2.27
C PHE A 41 20.43 7.70 -1.44
N ASN A 42 19.50 6.83 -1.04
CA ASN A 42 19.78 5.72 -0.13
C ASN A 42 19.28 4.36 -0.63
N GLN A 43 18.70 4.32 -1.84
CA GLN A 43 18.16 3.11 -2.49
C GLN A 43 17.04 2.41 -1.72
N GLN A 44 16.44 3.08 -0.72
CA GLN A 44 15.25 2.57 -0.08
C GLN A 44 14.05 2.72 -1.01
N SER A 45 13.21 1.69 -1.08
CA SER A 45 11.98 1.70 -1.85
C SER A 45 10.77 1.89 -0.95
N CYS A 46 9.78 2.62 -1.42
CA CYS A 46 8.48 2.81 -0.79
C CYS A 46 7.36 2.72 -1.84
N GLU A 47 6.13 2.77 -1.38
CA GLU A 47 4.93 2.91 -2.19
C GLU A 47 4.35 4.31 -2.00
N LEU A 48 3.98 4.94 -3.10
CA LEU A 48 3.16 6.14 -3.11
C LEU A 48 1.71 5.75 -3.35
N TYR A 49 0.85 5.98 -2.35
CA TYR A 49 -0.59 5.79 -2.48
C TYR A 49 -1.22 7.09 -2.96
N VAL A 50 -1.68 7.13 -4.20
CA VAL A 50 -2.21 8.33 -4.83
C VAL A 50 -3.72 8.24 -4.87
N ARG A 51 -4.42 9.22 -4.29
CA ARG A 51 -5.87 9.39 -4.44
C ARG A 51 -6.15 10.61 -5.32
N LEU A 52 -6.96 10.43 -6.34
CA LEU A 52 -7.36 11.49 -7.26
C LEU A 52 -8.83 11.90 -7.07
N PRO A 53 -9.15 13.20 -7.19
CA PRO A 53 -10.55 13.65 -7.23
C PRO A 53 -11.37 12.97 -8.33
N LYS A 54 -12.68 12.94 -8.15
CA LYS A 54 -13.60 12.43 -9.17
C LYS A 54 -13.45 13.25 -10.47
N GLY A 55 -13.22 12.56 -11.58
CA GLY A 55 -13.09 13.20 -12.89
C GLY A 55 -11.76 13.92 -13.14
N TYR A 56 -10.73 13.68 -12.33
CA TYR A 56 -9.38 14.24 -12.52
C TYR A 56 -8.90 14.16 -13.99
N ASN A 57 -9.06 13.00 -14.64
CA ASN A 57 -8.64 12.78 -16.02
C ASN A 57 -9.47 13.52 -17.10
N LYS A 58 -10.51 14.26 -16.70
CA LYS A 58 -11.44 14.95 -17.62
C LYS A 58 -11.23 16.48 -17.62
N SER A 59 -10.27 16.98 -16.86
CA SER A 59 -10.07 18.40 -16.63
C SER A 59 -8.58 18.74 -16.60
N ASN A 60 -8.25 19.97 -16.96
CA ASN A 60 -6.91 20.56 -16.78
C ASN A 60 -6.86 21.45 -15.53
N LYS A 61 -7.82 21.29 -14.61
CA LYS A 61 -7.87 22.00 -13.32
C LYS A 61 -6.61 21.66 -12.51
N ALA A 62 -6.00 22.69 -11.91
CA ALA A 62 -4.98 22.49 -10.89
C ALA A 62 -5.65 22.11 -9.56
N TYR A 63 -5.15 21.07 -8.91
CA TYR A 63 -5.65 20.60 -7.62
C TYR A 63 -4.57 20.80 -6.56
N PRO A 64 -4.93 21.23 -5.33
CA PRO A 64 -4.00 21.20 -4.22
C PRO A 64 -3.50 19.77 -3.96
N LEU A 65 -2.26 19.68 -3.50
CA LEU A 65 -1.62 18.42 -3.13
C LEU A 65 -1.51 18.33 -1.60
N VAL A 66 -2.04 17.24 -1.05
CA VAL A 66 -1.90 16.87 0.35
C VAL A 66 -0.95 15.68 0.45
N LEU A 67 0.16 15.88 1.17
CA LEU A 67 1.13 14.82 1.46
C LEU A 67 0.84 14.23 2.85
N ILE A 68 0.79 12.91 2.94
CA ILE A 68 0.52 12.20 4.18
C ILE A 68 1.54 11.08 4.35
N ASN A 69 2.23 11.07 5.48
CA ASN A 69 3.12 9.96 5.84
C ASN A 69 2.41 8.99 6.81
N ASP A 70 3.10 7.97 7.30
CA ASP A 70 2.54 6.95 8.21
C ASP A 70 1.26 6.28 7.64
N THR A 71 1.34 5.83 6.38
CA THR A 71 0.17 5.46 5.55
C THR A 71 -0.57 4.18 5.92
N SER A 72 -0.20 3.52 7.02
CA SER A 72 -0.84 2.26 7.47
C SER A 72 -2.36 2.32 7.59
N TYR A 73 -2.92 3.49 7.85
CA TYR A 73 -4.37 3.72 7.92
C TYR A 73 -4.79 5.06 7.31
N SER A 74 -3.88 6.03 7.24
CA SER A 74 -4.22 7.43 6.97
C SER A 74 -4.81 7.66 5.57
N ILE A 75 -4.36 6.92 4.55
CA ILE A 75 -4.89 7.06 3.19
C ILE A 75 -6.32 6.56 3.08
N ALA A 76 -6.66 5.44 3.72
CA ALA A 76 -8.02 4.93 3.73
C ALA A 76 -8.95 5.88 4.48
N THR A 77 -8.52 6.39 5.64
CA THR A 77 -9.26 7.39 6.42
C THR A 77 -9.49 8.68 5.62
N ALA A 78 -8.44 9.24 5.02
CA ALA A 78 -8.53 10.44 4.20
C ALA A 78 -9.47 10.24 3.01
N SER A 79 -9.36 9.09 2.33
CA SER A 79 -10.21 8.74 1.18
C SER A 79 -11.69 8.70 1.55
N GLY A 80 -12.03 8.10 2.69
CA GLY A 80 -13.40 8.02 3.19
C GLY A 80 -13.98 9.39 3.55
N ILE A 81 -13.20 10.23 4.24
CA ILE A 81 -13.62 11.59 4.57
C ILE A 81 -13.85 12.40 3.30
N LEU A 82 -12.87 12.40 2.39
CA LEU A 82 -12.93 13.20 1.16
C LEU A 82 -14.07 12.77 0.23
N HIS A 83 -14.39 11.47 0.18
CA HIS A 83 -15.57 10.99 -0.55
C HIS A 83 -16.87 11.68 -0.11
N LEU A 84 -16.97 12.09 1.16
CA LEU A 84 -18.18 12.69 1.74
C LEU A 84 -18.23 14.22 1.58
N ILE A 85 -17.08 14.90 1.60
CA ILE A 85 -17.05 16.36 1.77
C ILE A 85 -16.36 17.12 0.61
N GLU A 86 -15.55 16.45 -0.22
CA GLU A 86 -14.85 17.13 -1.32
C GLU A 86 -15.82 17.66 -2.38
N GLY A 87 -15.56 18.85 -2.91
CA GLY A 87 -16.42 19.53 -3.87
C GLY A 87 -17.71 20.10 -3.28
N ARG A 88 -18.08 19.72 -2.04
CA ARG A 88 -19.24 20.26 -1.31
C ARG A 88 -18.81 21.26 -0.24
N ASP A 89 -17.97 20.81 0.69
CA ASP A 89 -17.59 21.58 1.88
C ASP A 89 -16.14 22.06 1.80
N ILE A 90 -15.29 21.31 1.10
CA ILE A 90 -13.89 21.67 0.83
C ILE A 90 -13.57 21.50 -0.66
N GLU A 91 -12.50 22.12 -1.11
CA GLU A 91 -12.02 21.92 -2.48
C GLU A 91 -11.56 20.47 -2.73
N GLU A 92 -11.63 20.05 -3.98
CA GLU A 92 -11.11 18.76 -4.44
C GLU A 92 -9.58 18.75 -4.34
N VAL A 93 -8.99 17.70 -3.79
CA VAL A 93 -7.54 17.60 -3.57
C VAL A 93 -6.96 16.27 -4.07
N VAL A 94 -5.73 16.33 -4.56
CA VAL A 94 -4.90 15.13 -4.76
C VAL A 94 -4.25 14.78 -3.43
N VAL A 95 -4.37 13.53 -3.00
CA VAL A 95 -3.69 13.04 -1.79
C VAL A 95 -2.62 12.06 -2.20
N VAL A 96 -1.40 12.25 -1.70
CA VAL A 96 -0.30 11.31 -1.90
C VAL A 96 0.19 10.84 -0.54
N GLY A 97 -0.01 9.56 -0.28
CA GLY A 97 0.51 8.86 0.88
C GLY A 97 1.90 8.32 0.60
N ILE A 98 2.86 8.58 1.47
CA ILE A 98 4.21 7.98 1.38
C ILE A 98 4.30 6.84 2.40
N SER A 99 4.50 5.61 1.91
CA SER A 99 4.64 4.45 2.79
C SER A 99 5.96 4.45 3.54
N TYR A 100 6.00 3.65 4.61
CA TYR A 100 7.26 3.18 5.18
C TYR A 100 8.11 2.48 4.12
N SER A 101 9.43 2.46 4.33
CA SER A 101 10.37 1.72 3.49
C SER A 101 9.99 0.23 3.42
N ILE A 102 9.91 -0.31 2.21
CA ILE A 102 9.59 -1.70 1.93
C ILE A 102 10.65 -2.60 2.56
N GLY A 103 10.20 -3.67 3.22
CA GLY A 103 11.08 -4.65 3.87
C GLY A 103 11.79 -4.13 5.13
N THR A 104 11.46 -2.91 5.57
CA THR A 104 12.03 -2.28 6.77
C THR A 104 11.00 -2.28 7.89
N ASP A 105 11.44 -2.37 9.14
CA ASP A 105 10.56 -2.13 10.28
C ASP A 105 9.95 -0.73 10.21
N LYS A 106 8.64 -0.61 10.43
CA LYS A 106 7.90 0.64 10.27
C LYS A 106 8.38 1.72 11.23
N LEU A 107 8.73 1.33 12.46
CA LEU A 107 9.20 2.23 13.50
C LEU A 107 10.60 2.74 13.20
N PHE A 108 11.47 1.87 12.71
CA PHE A 108 12.78 2.27 12.22
C PHE A 108 12.67 3.21 11.00
N SER A 109 11.86 2.86 9.99
CA SER A 109 11.65 3.71 8.80
C SER A 109 11.22 5.12 9.18
N ARG A 110 10.15 5.26 9.98
CA ARG A 110 9.64 6.60 10.35
C ARG A 110 10.60 7.38 11.23
N THR A 111 11.41 6.71 12.05
CA THR A 111 12.44 7.38 12.85
C THR A 111 13.49 8.00 11.95
N LEU A 112 13.95 7.27 10.92
CA LEU A 112 14.87 7.84 9.92
C LEU A 112 14.24 9.00 9.15
N ASP A 113 12.97 8.87 8.76
CA ASP A 113 12.29 9.89 7.93
C ASP A 113 11.97 11.19 8.71
N TYR A 114 11.69 11.11 10.02
CA TYR A 114 11.27 12.27 10.83
C TYR A 114 12.36 12.86 11.71
N THR A 115 13.53 12.23 11.78
CA THR A 115 14.61 12.67 12.67
C THR A 115 15.75 13.26 11.83
N PRO A 116 15.79 14.60 11.62
CA PRO A 116 16.75 15.24 10.72
C PRO A 116 18.20 15.20 11.22
N THR A 117 18.42 14.85 12.49
CA THR A 117 19.73 14.80 13.13
C THR A 117 19.90 13.48 13.89
N TYR A 118 21.13 13.00 14.02
CA TYR A 118 21.41 11.81 14.83
C TYR A 118 20.89 11.95 16.27
N ALA A 119 20.05 11.01 16.71
CA ALA A 119 19.35 11.09 17.99
C ALA A 119 19.51 9.79 18.83
N PRO A 120 20.73 9.50 19.34
CA PRO A 120 21.07 8.22 19.98
C PRO A 120 20.38 7.95 21.33
N LYS A 121 19.70 8.95 21.88
CA LYS A 121 19.01 8.90 23.17
C LYS A 121 17.51 9.16 23.02
N GLU A 122 16.99 9.06 21.81
CA GLU A 122 15.59 9.37 21.56
C GLU A 122 14.69 8.28 22.14
N THR A 123 14.10 8.58 23.31
CA THR A 123 13.24 7.65 24.04
C THR A 123 11.81 7.64 23.51
N GLY A 124 11.41 8.65 22.72
CA GLY A 124 10.12 8.70 22.02
C GLY A 124 10.15 8.02 20.65
N GLY A 125 11.36 7.76 20.12
CA GLY A 125 11.60 7.01 18.89
C GLY A 125 11.63 5.52 19.19
N HIS A 126 10.82 4.75 18.47
CA HIS A 126 10.65 3.31 18.74
C HIS A 126 11.69 2.42 18.03
N SER A 127 12.88 2.93 17.72
CA SER A 127 13.96 2.09 17.20
C SER A 127 15.30 2.46 17.82
N LEU A 128 15.88 1.51 18.56
CA LEU A 128 17.25 1.60 19.11
C LEU A 128 18.33 1.47 18.02
N ALA A 129 17.93 1.17 16.77
CA ALA A 129 18.83 0.95 15.65
C ALA A 129 19.02 2.20 14.76
N ALA A 130 18.27 3.28 15.02
CA ALA A 130 18.30 4.55 14.26
C ALA A 130 19.36 5.53 14.78
#